data_AF-A0A1S0TSU5-F1
#
_entry.id   AF-A0A1S0TSU5-F1
#
_cell.length_a   1.000
_cell.length_b   1.000
_cell.length_c   1.000
_cell.angle_alpha   90.00
_cell.angle_beta   90.00
_cell.angle_gamma   90.00
#
_symmetry.space_group_name_H-M   'P 1'
#
loop_
_entity.id
_entity.type
_entity.pdbx_description
1 polymer ?
#
loop_
_entity_poly.entity_id
_entity_poly.type
_entity_poly.pdbx_seq_one_letter_code
_entity_poly.pdbx_strand_id
1 'polypeptide(L)' 'MEEPFLYSLKLILGERCTDNMHSIYKTVITIILSEMEKGCESEMRGMQKVED' A
#
# COMPACT_ATOMS: atom_id res chain seq x y z
N MET A 1 3.16 5.58 4.92
CA MET A 1 3.82 4.63 3.99
C MET A 1 3.42 4.88 2.52
N GLU A 2 2.29 5.53 2.24
CA GLU A 2 1.78 5.76 0.87
C GLU A 2 2.55 6.81 0.04
N GLU A 3 3.09 7.84 0.69
CA GLU A 3 3.74 9.01 0.07
C GLU A 3 4.84 8.66 -0.96
N PRO A 4 5.80 7.76 -0.67
CA PRO A 4 6.80 7.35 -1.66
C PRO A 4 6.24 6.75 -2.94
N PHE A 5 5.13 5.99 -2.84
CA PHE A 5 4.47 5.38 -4.00
C PHE A 5 3.73 6.44 -4.82
N LEU A 6 3.03 7.36 -4.16
CA LEU A 6 2.35 8.47 -4.82
C LEU A 6 3.33 9.44 -5.50
N TYR A 7 4.47 9.69 -4.87
CA TYR A 7 5.55 10.48 -5.47
C TYR A 7 6.12 9.80 -6.71
N SER A 8 6.40 8.50 -6.62
CA SER A 8 6.90 7.71 -7.76
C SER A 8 5.93 7.71 -8.95
N LEU A 9 4.62 7.60 -8.68
CA LEU A 9 3.59 7.71 -9.71
C LEU A 9 3.58 9.08 -10.39
N LYS A 10 3.74 10.17 -9.63
CA LYS A 10 3.84 11.52 -10.20
C LYS A 10 5.08 11.65 -11.10
N LEU A 11 6.22 11.08 -10.71
CA LEU A 11 7.43 11.08 -11.53
C LEU A 11 7.26 10.30 -12.84
N ILE A 12 6.62 9.13 -12.79
CA ILE A 12 6.47 8.24 -13.96
C ILE A 12 5.41 8.78 -14.94
N LEU A 13 4.26 9.21 -14.40
CA LEU A 13 3.12 9.60 -15.21
C LEU A 13 3.19 11.08 -15.63
N GLY A 14 3.87 11.93 -14.85
CA GLY A 14 3.95 13.37 -15.09
C GLY A 14 2.55 13.99 -15.19
N GLU A 15 2.33 14.78 -16.24
CA GLU A 15 1.03 15.42 -16.52
C GLU A 15 -0.12 14.43 -16.79
N ARG A 16 0.19 13.16 -17.07
CA ARG A 16 -0.83 12.11 -17.21
C ARG A 16 -1.41 11.70 -15.87
N CYS A 17 -0.80 12.07 -14.74
CA CYS A 17 -1.38 11.85 -13.41
C CYS A 17 -2.41 12.94 -13.10
N THR A 18 -3.61 12.80 -13.65
CA THR A 18 -4.71 13.72 -13.35
C THR A 18 -5.17 13.58 -11.89
N ASP A 19 -5.88 14.57 -11.36
CA ASP A 19 -6.36 14.54 -9.96
C ASP A 19 -7.28 13.34 -9.67
N ASN A 20 -8.11 12.97 -10.67
CA ASN A 20 -8.95 11.78 -10.57
C ASN A 20 -8.09 10.50 -10.51
N MET A 21 -7.07 10.40 -11.38
CA MET A 21 -6.13 9.28 -11.32
C MET A 21 -5.37 9.25 -10.00
N HIS A 22 -4.92 10.39 -9.49
CA HIS A 22 -4.23 10.49 -8.21
C HIS A 22 -5.09 9.93 -7.05
N SER A 23 -6.39 10.24 -7.06
CA SER A 23 -7.34 9.72 -6.08
C SER A 23 -7.54 8.21 -6.18
N ILE A 24 -7.61 7.67 -7.41
CA ILE A 24 -7.68 6.22 -7.66
C ILE A 24 -6.41 5.53 -7.16
N TYR A 25 -5.24 6.04 -7.54
CA TYR A 25 -3.96 5.46 -7.14
C TYR A 25 -3.77 5.47 -5.63
N LYS A 26 -4.13 6.55 -4.96
CA LYS A 26 -4.12 6.62 -3.50
C LYS A 26 -4.96 5.49 -2.89
N THR A 27 -6.20 5.33 -3.35
CA THR A 27 -7.09 4.28 -2.88
C THR A 27 -6.50 2.87 -3.09
N VAL A 28 -5.94 2.61 -4.28
CA VAL A 28 -5.32 1.32 -4.59
C VAL A 28 -4.10 1.05 -3.71
N ILE A 29 -3.23 2.05 -3.51
CA ILE A 29 -2.05 1.93 -2.65
C ILE A 29 -2.47 1.66 -1.20
N THR A 30 -3.46 2.37 -0.67
CA THR A 30 -3.99 2.15 0.68
C THR A 30 -4.45 0.71 0.85
N ILE A 31 -5.20 0.17 -0.12
CA ILE A 31 -5.69 -1.22 -0.09
C ILE A 31 -4.51 -2.21 -0.08
N ILE A 32 -3.54 -2.05 -0.99
CA ILE A 32 -2.39 -2.95 -1.07
C ILE A 32 -1.62 -2.97 0.25
N LEU A 33 -1.29 -1.80 0.80
CA LEU A 33 -0.54 -1.70 2.04
C LEU A 33 -1.33 -2.29 3.22
N SER A 34 -2.64 -2.04 3.29
CA SER A 34 -3.50 -2.61 4.33
C SER A 34 -3.55 -4.13 4.27
N GLU A 35 -3.65 -4.73 3.08
CA GLU A 35 -3.64 -6.19 2.94
C GLU A 35 -2.27 -6.79 3.25
N MET A 36 -1.18 -6.11 2.90
CA MET A 36 0.17 -6.53 3.29
C MET A 36 0.36 -6.50 4.81
N GLU A 37 -0.08 -5.43 5.48
CA GLU A 37 -0.05 -5.32 6.93
C GLU A 37 -0.84 -6.44 7.60
N LYS A 38 -2.08 -6.70 7.15
CA LYS A 38 -2.89 -7.82 7.64
C LYS A 38 -2.20 -9.18 7.47
N GLY A 39 -1.54 -9.39 6.32
CA GLY A 39 -0.75 -10.59 6.05
C GLY A 39 0.37 -10.75 7.08
N CYS A 40 1.20 -9.73 7.23
CA CYS A 40 2.30 -9.71 8.21
C CYS A 40 1.79 -9.97 9.64
N GLU A 41 0.74 -9.27 10.06
CA GLU A 41 0.16 -9.49 11.39
C GLU A 41 -0.36 -10.91 11.59
N SER A 42 -0.94 -11.51 10.55
CA SER A 42 -1.47 -12.88 10.62
C SER A 42 -0.35 -13.91 10.76
N GLU A 43 0.75 -13.74 10.02
CA GLU A 43 1.96 -14.56 10.17
C GLU A 43 2.58 -14.41 11.57
N MET A 44 2.73 -13.17 12.07
CA MET A 44 3.26 -12.92 13.41
C MET A 44 2.41 -13.58 14.51
N ARG A 45 1.08 -13.48 14.41
CA ARG A 45 0.14 -14.15 15.33
C ARG A 45 0.19 -15.67 15.20
N GLY A 46 0.44 -16.19 13.99
CA GLY A 46 0.63 -17.62 13.74
C GLY A 46 1.89 -18.15 14.42
N MET A 47 3.01 -17.43 14.31
CA MET A 47 4.29 -17.81 14.93
C MET A 47 4.21 -17.85 16.46
N GLN A 48 3.52 -16.88 17.09
CA GLN A 48 3.34 -16.87 18.55
C GLN A 48 2.57 -18.08 19.10
N LYS A 49 1.71 -18.71 18.29
CA LYS A 49 0.93 -19.89 18.71
C LYS A 49 1.68 -21.22 18.58
N VAL A 50 2.84 -21.24 17.93
CA VAL A 50 3.65 -22.45 17.72
C VAL A 50 4.71 -22.61 18.82
N GLU A 51 5.01 -21.55 19.55
CA GLU A 51 6.02 -21.52 20.63
C GLU A 51 5.44 -21.81 22.04
N ASP A 52 4.11 -21.97 22.17
CA ASP A 52 3.39 -22.39 23.38
C ASP A 52 3.01 -23.89 23.31
#